data_AF-A0A9E4EK05-F1
#
_entry.id   AF-A0A9E4EK05-F1
#
_cell.length_a   1.000
_cell.length_b   1.000
_cell.length_c   1.000
_cell.angle_alpha   90.00
_cell.angle_beta   90.00
_cell.angle_gamma   90.00
#
_symmetry.space_group_name_H-M   'P 1'
#
loop_
_entity.id
_entity.type
_entity.pdbx_description
1 polymer ?
#
loop_
_entity_poly.entity_id
_entity_poly.type
_entity_poly.pdbx_seq_one_letter_code
_entity_poly.pdbx_strand_id
1 'polypeptide(L)' 'LDFNREMRFVDLESGTQIATEPWHLAPDYRDHMETLINRYRRECREAMIDYVLLETSEPFDTALFNYLAKRKKLM' A
#
# COMPACT_ATOMS: atom_id res chain seq x y z
N LEU A 1 3.84 14.49 -6.14
CA LEU A 1 4.53 14.32 -7.43
C LEU A 1 3.56 14.69 -8.52
N ASP A 2 4.00 15.45 -9.52
CA ASP A 2 3.20 15.72 -10.71
C ASP A 2 3.38 14.55 -11.69
N PHE A 3 2.28 13.85 -11.98
CA PHE A 3 2.26 12.65 -12.83
C PHE A 3 1.88 12.96 -14.29
N ASN A 4 1.94 14.23 -14.71
CA ASN A 4 1.52 14.70 -16.05
C ASN A 4 2.64 14.73 -17.10
N ARG A 5 3.74 14.00 -16.89
CA ARG A 5 4.83 13.85 -17.87
C ARG A 5 5.29 12.40 -17.94
N GLU A 6 5.90 12.01 -19.05
CA GLU A 6 6.55 10.70 -19.17
C GLU A 6 7.51 10.48 -18.00
N MET A 7 7.45 9.29 -17.41
CA MET A 7 8.30 8.92 -16.30
C MET A 7 8.83 7.51 -16.45
N ARG A 8 9.98 7.29 -15.80
CA ARG A 8 10.62 5.98 -15.71
C ARG A 8 10.42 5.44 -14.30
N PHE A 9 9.72 4.33 -14.20
CA PHE A 9 9.59 3.57 -12.96
C PHE A 9 10.74 2.57 -12.87
N VAL A 10 11.29 2.45 -11.67
CA VAL A 10 12.36 1.50 -11.35
C VAL A 10 11.80 0.55 -10.32
N ASP A 11 11.80 -0.74 -10.63
CA ASP A 11 11.47 -1.78 -9.69
C ASP A 11 12.56 -1.87 -8.60
N LEU A 12 12.14 -1.85 -7.34
CA LEU A 12 13.05 -1.86 -6.19
C LEU A 12 13.66 -3.25 -5.93
N GLU A 13 13.05 -4.32 -6.44
CA GLU A 13 13.49 -5.70 -6.19
C GLU A 13 14.48 -6.19 -7.26
N SER A 14 14.17 -5.95 -8.54
CA SER A 14 14.99 -6.42 -9.68
C SER A 14 15.83 -5.32 -10.34
N GLY A 15 15.52 -4.04 -10.12
CA GLY A 15 16.13 -2.92 -10.83
C GLY A 15 15.61 -2.72 -12.26
N THR A 16 14.57 -3.46 -12.68
CA THR A 16 13.94 -3.32 -14.00
C THR A 16 13.36 -1.91 -14.18
N GLN A 17 13.55 -1.34 -15.38
CA GLN A 17 13.09 0.01 -15.71
C GLN A 17 11.97 -0.02 -16.74
N ILE A 18 10.89 0.71 -16.47
CA ILE A 18 9.74 0.85 -17.37
C ILE A 18 9.52 2.33 -17.63
N ALA A 19 9.59 2.74 -18.90
CA ALA A 19 9.20 4.08 -19.34
C ALA A 19 7.73 4.08 -19.73
N THR A 20 6.94 5.02 -19.21
CA THR A 20 5.50 5.08 -19.45
C THR A 20 4.91 6.47 -19.23
N GLU A 21 3.68 6.66 -19.67
CA GLU A 21 2.82 7.82 -19.45
C GLU A 21 1.94 7.57 -18.21
N PRO A 22 2.27 8.15 -17.05
CA PRO A 22 1.69 7.73 -15.77
C PRO A 22 0.18 7.99 -15.65
N TRP A 23 -0.34 9.00 -16.35
CA TRP A 23 -1.77 9.32 -16.32
C TRP A 23 -2.64 8.24 -16.97
N HIS A 24 -2.11 7.47 -17.93
CA HIS A 24 -2.82 6.34 -18.52
C HIS A 24 -2.88 5.15 -17.58
N LEU A 25 -1.85 4.93 -16.74
CA LEU A 25 -1.77 3.80 -15.82
C LEU A 25 -2.38 4.09 -14.44
N ALA A 26 -2.45 5.35 -14.02
CA ALA A 26 -2.84 5.71 -12.67
C ALA A 26 -4.25 5.22 -12.27
N PRO A 27 -5.30 5.26 -13.13
CA PRO A 27 -6.60 4.70 -12.78
C PRO A 27 -6.53 3.20 -12.54
N ASP A 28 -5.98 2.44 -13.50
CA ASP A 28 -5.89 0.99 -13.43
C ASP A 28 -5.05 0.53 -12.25
N TYR A 29 -3.91 1.19 -11.99
CA TYR A 29 -3.05 0.89 -10.86
C TYR A 29 -3.81 1.06 -9.52
N ARG A 30 -4.57 2.16 -9.37
CA ARG A 30 -5.35 2.40 -8.15
C ARG A 30 -6.43 1.34 -7.95
N ASP A 31 -7.11 0.94 -9.01
CA ASP A 31 -8.12 -0.13 -8.97
C ASP A 31 -7.52 -1.48 -8.58
N HIS A 32 -6.35 -1.83 -9.15
CA HIS A 32 -5.63 -3.05 -8.78
C HIS A 32 -5.18 -3.04 -7.32
N MET A 33 -4.67 -1.89 -6.84
CA MET A 33 -4.25 -1.73 -5.45
C MET A 33 -5.43 -1.80 -4.48
N GLU A 34 -6.56 -1.16 -4.80
CA GLU A 34 -7.77 -1.24 -4.00
C GLU A 34 -8.30 -2.68 -3.93
N THR A 35 -8.34 -3.37 -5.07
CA THR A 35 -8.70 -4.79 -5.15
C THR A 35 -7.79 -5.64 -4.25
N LEU A 36 -6.47 -5.43 -4.30
CA LEU A 36 -5.50 -6.15 -3.49
C LEU A 36 -5.71 -5.90 -1.98
N ILE A 37 -5.88 -4.64 -1.58
CA ILE A 37 -6.14 -4.23 -0.20
C ILE A 37 -7.42 -4.90 0.32
N ASN A 38 -8.50 -4.85 -0.48
CA ASN A 38 -9.78 -5.43 -0.11
C ASN A 38 -9.71 -6.96 0.01
N ARG A 39 -8.93 -7.62 -0.85
CA ARG A 39 -8.64 -9.05 -0.74
C ARG A 39 -7.99 -9.39 0.60
N TYR A 40 -6.88 -8.73 0.94
CA TYR A 40 -6.18 -8.98 2.21
C TYR A 40 -7.07 -8.67 3.42
N ARG A 41 -7.80 -7.55 3.39
CA ARG A 41 -8.73 -7.20 4.48
C ARG A 41 -9.77 -8.30 4.71
N ARG A 42 -10.32 -8.88 3.63
CA ARG A 42 -11.30 -9.97 3.71
C ARG A 42 -10.67 -11.25 4.25
N GLU A 43 -9.58 -11.70 3.64
CA GLU A 43 -8.93 -12.96 3.97
C GLU A 43 -8.36 -12.95 5.40
N CYS A 44 -7.76 -11.83 5.84
CA CYS A 44 -7.32 -11.67 7.23
C CYS A 44 -8.50 -11.75 8.20
N ARG A 45 -9.63 -11.09 7.89
CA ARG A 45 -10.83 -11.15 8.73
C ARG A 45 -11.37 -12.57 8.84
N GLU A 46 -11.46 -13.30 7.74
CA GLU A 46 -11.90 -14.70 7.70
C GLU A 46 -10.98 -15.61 8.53
N ALA A 47 -9.67 -15.33 8.52
CA ALA A 47 -8.67 -16.05 9.30
C ALA A 47 -8.51 -15.55 10.76
N MET A 48 -9.32 -14.60 11.22
CA MET A 48 -9.19 -13.94 12.53
C MET A 48 -7.80 -13.30 12.78
N ILE A 49 -7.20 -12.76 11.71
CA ILE A 49 -5.93 -12.04 11.74
C ILE A 49 -6.23 -10.53 11.74
N ASP A 50 -5.63 -9.79 12.68
CA ASP A 50 -5.70 -8.34 12.72
C ASP A 50 -5.03 -7.73 11.48
N TYR A 51 -5.78 -6.89 10.75
CA TYR A 51 -5.28 -6.18 9.56
C TYR A 51 -5.29 -4.67 9.79
N VAL A 52 -4.18 -4.01 9.44
CA VAL A 52 -4.05 -2.55 9.48
C VAL A 52 -3.37 -2.08 8.20
N LEU A 53 -4.04 -1.16 7.50
CA LEU A 53 -3.44 -0.42 6.38
C LEU A 53 -2.63 0.75 6.96
N LEU A 54 -1.39 0.89 6.52
CA LEU A 54 -0.43 1.90 7.02
C LEU A 54 0.14 2.70 5.85
N GLU A 55 0.52 3.94 6.13
CA GLU A 55 1.32 4.74 5.20
C GLU A 55 2.79 4.32 5.28
N THR A 56 3.39 3.97 4.16
CA THR A 56 4.80 3.51 4.11
C THR A 56 5.81 4.64 4.33
N SER A 57 5.36 5.90 4.30
CA SER A 57 6.15 7.06 4.73
C SER A 57 6.24 7.22 6.24
N GLU A 58 5.37 6.56 7.02
CA GLU A 58 5.43 6.58 8.47
C GLU A 58 6.62 5.71 8.95
N PRO A 59 7.47 6.21 9.86
CA PRO A 59 8.47 5.38 10.51
C PRO A 59 7.84 4.16 11.19
N PHE A 60 8.45 3.00 10.99
CA PHE A 60 7.89 1.72 11.43
C PHE A 60 7.61 1.65 12.94
N ASP A 61 8.50 2.22 13.75
CA ASP A 61 8.37 2.30 15.20
C ASP A 61 7.11 3.07 15.63
N THR A 62 6.82 4.17 14.96
CA THR A 62 5.62 5.00 15.19
C THR A 62 4.37 4.23 14.82
N ALA A 63 4.34 3.62 13.63
CA ALA A 63 3.21 2.82 13.16
C ALA A 63 2.93 1.62 14.09
N LEU A 64 3.97 0.92 14.52
CA LEU A 64 3.87 -0.21 15.45
C LEU A 64 3.35 0.22 16.83
N PHE A 65 3.88 1.32 17.38
CA PHE A 65 3.42 1.85 18.66
C PHE A 65 1.94 2.22 18.61
N ASN A 66 1.52 2.93 17.56
CA ASN A 66 0.12 3.30 17.32
C ASN A 66 -0.79 2.08 17.24
N TYR A 67 -0.37 1.03 16.52
CA TYR A 67 -1.09 -0.23 16.44
C TYR A 67 -1.26 -0.90 17.82
N LEU A 68 -0.17 -1.07 18.57
CA LEU A 68 -0.21 -1.72 19.89
C LEU A 68 -1.07 -0.93 20.89
N ALA A 69 -0.97 0.40 20.87
CA ALA A 69 -1.78 1.28 21.72
C ALA A 69 -3.28 1.17 21.39
N LYS A 70 -3.64 1.07 20.09
CA LYS A 70 -5.03 0.85 19.65
C LYS A 70 -5.53 -0.52 20.10
N ARG A 71 -4.72 -1.58 19.92
CA ARG A 71 -5.07 -2.95 20.31
C ARG A 71 -5.35 -3.08 21.80
N LYS A 72 -4.53 -2.43 22.65
CA LYS A 72 -4.72 -2.40 24.11
C LYS A 72 -6.06 -1.79 24.55
N LYS A 73 -6.61 -0.84 23.79
CA LYS A 73 -7.90 -0.19 24.10
C LYS A 73 -9.12 -1.02 23.68
N LEU A 74 -8.93 -1.93 22.73
CA LEU A 74 -10.00 -2.80 22.20
C LEU A 74 -10.14 -4.10 22.99
N MET A 75 -9.13 -4.42 23.81
CA MET A 75 -9.17 -5.44 24.86
C MET A 75 -9.70 -4.84 26.16
#